data_AF-A0A0A1VMI7-F1
#
_entry.id   AF-A0A0A1VMI7-F1
#
_cell.length_a   1.000
_cell.length_b   1.000
_cell.length_c   1.000
_cell.angle_alpha   90.00
_cell.angle_beta   90.00
_cell.angle_gamma   90.00
#
_symmetry.space_group_name_H-M   'P 1'
#
loop_
_entity.id
_entity.type
_entity.pdbx_description
1 polymer ?
#
loop_
_entity_poly.entity_id
_entity_poly.type
_entity_poly.pdbx_seq_one_letter_code
_entity_poly.pdbx_strand_id
1 'polypeptide(L)'
;MRALFRSAAVAIAIAIAALLSGCAATTTVATTPAGQAPVCQPQSALKAMVLWQTRWRADQKDVPEREAAAARGIADFFADATCFPNATVARAEAGREAFAVPPGSDVLLVLTVRELGPTVKLLSSAALIEGGTEVAVDVARYVPGGGAPDRQFSIHWRNGGPGVVKGVQSLPADLAAALRAGLQ
;
A
#
# COMPACT_ATOMS: atom_id res chain seq x y z
N MET A 1 -19.71 -42.10 35.77
CA MET A 1 -18.86 -40.93 36.10
C MET A 1 -17.65 -40.74 35.16
N ARG A 2 -16.83 -41.75 34.84
CA ARG A 2 -15.65 -41.59 33.94
C ARG A 2 -15.95 -41.11 32.51
N ALA A 3 -17.13 -41.40 31.96
CA ALA A 3 -17.52 -40.98 30.60
C ALA A 3 -17.88 -39.49 30.50
N LEU A 4 -18.48 -38.91 31.55
CA LEU A 4 -18.87 -37.50 31.60
C LEU A 4 -17.66 -36.56 31.71
N PHE A 5 -16.61 -36.99 32.43
CA PHE A 5 -15.34 -36.25 32.53
C PHE A 5 -14.56 -36.21 31.21
N ARG A 6 -14.70 -37.22 30.34
CA ARG A 6 -14.08 -37.24 29.00
C ARG A 6 -14.73 -36.24 28.05
N SER A 7 -16.06 -36.07 28.10
CA SER A 7 -16.79 -35.14 27.23
C SER A 7 -16.52 -33.67 27.56
N ALA A 8 -16.38 -33.33 28.85
CA ALA A 8 -16.05 -31.98 29.27
C ALA A 8 -14.62 -31.56 28.88
N ALA A 9 -13.65 -32.48 28.99
CA ALA A 9 -12.26 -32.23 28.60
C ALA A 9 -12.11 -31.98 27.08
N VAL A 10 -12.88 -32.70 26.24
CA VAL A 10 -12.88 -32.51 24.79
C VAL A 10 -13.50 -31.17 24.40
N ALA A 11 -14.59 -30.76 25.04
CA ALA A 11 -15.24 -29.47 24.78
C ALA A 11 -14.34 -28.27 25.14
N ILE A 12 -13.59 -28.36 26.25
CA ILE A 12 -12.64 -27.33 26.69
C ILE A 12 -11.45 -27.25 25.73
N ALA A 13 -10.92 -28.39 25.25
CA ALA A 13 -9.83 -28.40 24.29
C ALA A 13 -10.22 -27.78 22.93
N ILE A 14 -11.46 -28.01 22.47
CA ILE A 14 -11.98 -27.41 21.23
C ILE A 14 -12.17 -25.89 21.40
N ALA A 15 -12.66 -25.43 22.56
CA ALA A 15 -12.81 -24.00 22.85
C ALA A 15 -11.47 -23.26 22.91
N ILE A 16 -10.42 -23.90 23.46
CA ILE A 16 -9.05 -23.33 23.49
C ILE A 16 -8.45 -23.30 22.08
N ALA A 17 -8.67 -24.34 21.26
CA ALA A 17 -8.18 -24.37 19.88
C ALA A 17 -8.85 -23.32 18.98
N ALA A 18 -10.14 -23.03 19.20
CA ALA A 18 -10.87 -22.00 18.45
C ALA A 18 -10.44 -20.55 18.81
N LEU A 19 -9.84 -20.33 19.99
CA LEU A 19 -9.29 -19.04 20.41
C LEU A 19 -7.88 -18.78 19.85
N LEU A 20 -7.19 -19.81 19.34
CA LEU A 20 -5.81 -19.73 18.84
C LEU A 20 -5.73 -19.59 17.30
N SER A 21 -6.85 -19.63 16.58
CA SER A 21 -6.88 -19.47 15.12
C SER A 21 -7.03 -18.00 14.70
N GLY A 22 -6.19 -17.11 15.26
CA GLY A 22 -6.00 -15.77 14.72
C GLY A 22 -4.82 -15.80 13.74
N CYS A 23 -5.08 -15.78 12.43
CA CYS A 23 -4.01 -15.60 11.44
C CYS A 23 -3.33 -14.25 11.70
N ALA A 24 -2.09 -14.29 12.20
CA ALA A 24 -1.34 -13.14 12.71
C ALA A 24 -0.85 -12.16 11.62
N ALA A 25 -1.45 -12.14 10.43
CA ALA A 25 -1.15 -11.16 9.39
C ALA A 25 -2.02 -9.92 9.62
N THR A 26 -1.37 -8.82 10.02
CA THR A 26 -2.01 -7.52 10.22
C THR A 26 -1.68 -6.62 9.04
N THR A 27 -2.73 -6.07 8.42
CA THR A 27 -2.57 -4.97 7.46
C THR A 27 -2.83 -3.66 8.19
N THR A 28 -1.90 -2.71 8.06
CA THR A 28 -2.02 -1.37 8.64
C THR A 28 -1.79 -0.32 7.57
N VAL A 29 -2.56 0.76 7.65
CA VAL A 29 -2.45 1.90 6.74
C VAL A 29 -2.43 3.16 7.58
N ALA A 30 -1.50 4.06 7.28
CA ALA A 30 -1.44 5.39 7.87
C ALA A 30 -1.18 6.42 6.78
N THR A 31 -1.77 7.61 6.93
CA THR A 31 -1.43 8.77 6.12
C THR A 31 -0.62 9.76 6.94
N THR A 32 0.21 10.57 6.29
CA THR A 32 0.88 11.71 6.93
C THR A 32 0.60 12.99 6.13
N PRO A 33 -0.09 14.00 6.70
CA PRO A 33 -0.70 14.00 8.05
C PRO A 33 -1.74 12.89 8.24
N ALA A 34 -2.10 12.55 9.49
CA ALA A 34 -3.10 11.51 9.75
C ALA A 34 -4.52 11.96 9.33
N GLY A 35 -5.39 11.01 8.98
CA GLY A 35 -6.80 11.28 8.69
C GLY A 35 -7.06 11.98 7.35
N GLN A 36 -6.15 11.80 6.39
CA GLN A 36 -6.31 12.37 5.04
C GLN A 36 -7.52 11.73 4.35
N ALA A 37 -8.45 12.55 3.86
CA ALA A 37 -9.58 12.07 3.06
C ALA A 37 -9.09 11.40 1.76
N PRO A 38 -9.84 10.48 1.15
CA PRO A 38 -9.53 10.00 -0.19
C PRO A 38 -9.36 11.16 -1.18
N VAL A 39 -8.53 10.97 -2.22
CA VAL A 39 -8.38 11.97 -3.29
C VAL A 39 -9.66 12.08 -4.10
N CYS A 40 -10.40 10.98 -4.20
CA CYS A 40 -11.58 10.87 -5.03
C CYS A 40 -12.59 9.92 -4.34
N GLN A 41 -13.90 10.20 -4.44
CA GLN A 41 -14.97 9.34 -3.92
C GLN A 41 -15.46 8.35 -4.99
N PRO A 42 -15.77 7.08 -4.69
CA PRO A 42 -16.00 6.03 -5.70
C PRO A 42 -16.95 6.35 -6.87
N GLN A 43 -17.95 7.23 -6.67
CA GLN A 43 -18.91 7.69 -7.68
C GLN A 43 -18.45 8.88 -8.54
N SER A 44 -17.28 9.45 -8.26
CA SER A 44 -16.68 10.52 -9.06
C SER A 44 -16.05 9.98 -10.34
N ALA A 45 -15.98 10.82 -11.37
CA ALA A 45 -15.37 10.47 -12.66
C ALA A 45 -14.22 11.43 -13.00
N LEU A 46 -13.17 11.47 -12.16
CA LEU A 46 -12.05 12.39 -12.38
C LEU A 46 -11.20 11.96 -13.56
N LYS A 47 -10.96 12.88 -14.51
CA LYS A 47 -9.97 12.70 -15.57
C LYS A 47 -8.58 13.05 -15.03
N ALA A 48 -7.89 12.03 -14.52
CA ALA A 48 -6.58 12.17 -13.91
C ALA A 48 -5.44 11.93 -14.92
N MET A 49 -4.48 12.85 -14.96
CA MET A 49 -3.11 12.48 -15.36
C MET A 49 -2.40 11.94 -14.11
N VAL A 50 -1.65 10.86 -14.24
CA VAL A 50 -0.84 10.27 -13.18
C VAL A 50 0.59 10.19 -13.66
N LEU A 51 1.46 10.90 -12.96
CA LEU A 51 2.90 10.78 -13.11
C LEU A 51 3.46 10.03 -11.91
N TRP A 52 4.35 9.08 -12.15
CA TRP A 52 5.00 8.37 -11.05
C TRP A 52 6.51 8.34 -11.21
N GLN A 53 7.20 8.37 -10.07
CA GLN A 53 8.64 8.28 -9.96
C GLN A 53 9.03 7.50 -8.70
N THR A 54 10.32 7.26 -8.54
CA THR A 54 10.89 6.58 -7.37
C THR A 54 11.85 7.52 -6.66
N ARG A 55 11.93 7.37 -5.33
CA ARG A 55 12.96 7.98 -4.49
C ARG A 55 13.40 6.95 -3.46
N TRP A 56 14.13 5.96 -3.96
CA TRP A 56 14.64 4.87 -3.16
C TRP A 56 15.65 5.34 -2.12
N ARG A 57 15.78 4.59 -1.02
CA ARG A 57 16.92 4.73 -0.11
C ARG A 57 18.21 4.38 -0.85
N ALA A 58 19.34 4.89 -0.35
CA ALA A 58 20.65 4.64 -0.94
C ALA A 58 21.03 3.16 -0.97
N ASP A 59 20.53 2.36 -0.03
CA ASP A 59 20.81 0.93 0.12
C ASP A 59 19.70 0.03 -0.46
N GLN A 60 18.78 0.59 -1.26
CA GLN A 60 17.72 -0.17 -1.90
C GLN A 60 18.31 -1.24 -2.84
N LYS A 61 18.01 -2.50 -2.52
CA LYS A 61 18.38 -3.66 -3.35
C LYS A 61 17.33 -3.90 -4.43
N ASP A 62 17.70 -4.64 -5.48
CA ASP A 62 16.79 -5.13 -6.53
C ASP A 62 15.97 -3.99 -7.15
N VAL A 63 16.62 -2.84 -7.40
CA VAL A 63 15.96 -1.63 -7.89
C VAL A 63 15.17 -1.90 -9.18
N PRO A 64 15.73 -2.52 -10.24
CA PRO A 64 15.00 -2.76 -11.47
C PRO A 64 13.71 -3.56 -11.27
N GLU A 65 13.75 -4.62 -10.47
CA GLU A 65 12.60 -5.47 -10.17
C GLU A 65 11.54 -4.72 -9.38
N ARG A 66 11.95 -3.85 -8.45
CA ARG A 66 11.02 -3.02 -7.67
C ARG A 66 10.40 -1.92 -8.50
N GLU A 67 11.13 -1.34 -9.44
CA GLU A 67 10.55 -0.38 -10.37
C GLU A 67 9.54 -1.04 -11.31
N ALA A 68 9.82 -2.26 -11.79
CA ALA A 68 8.87 -3.04 -12.58
C ALA A 68 7.61 -3.39 -11.75
N ALA A 69 7.79 -3.80 -10.49
CA ALA A 69 6.68 -4.06 -9.58
C ALA A 69 5.86 -2.80 -9.28
N ALA A 70 6.53 -1.65 -9.11
CA ALA A 70 5.87 -0.37 -8.90
C ALA A 70 5.06 0.07 -10.13
N ALA A 71 5.66 -0.03 -11.32
CA ALA A 71 4.98 0.25 -12.58
C ALA A 71 3.70 -0.58 -12.71
N ARG A 72 3.81 -1.89 -12.45
CA ARG A 72 2.69 -2.82 -12.54
C ARG A 72 1.61 -2.51 -11.51
N GLY A 73 1.97 -2.33 -10.24
CA GLY A 73 1.00 -2.06 -9.18
C GLY A 73 0.25 -0.74 -9.35
N ILE A 74 0.93 0.31 -9.84
CA ILE A 74 0.28 1.59 -10.17
C ILE A 74 -0.68 1.41 -11.35
N ALA A 75 -0.24 0.74 -12.42
CA ALA A 75 -1.09 0.49 -13.59
C ALA A 75 -2.33 -0.33 -13.23
N ASP A 76 -2.16 -1.43 -12.47
CA ASP A 76 -3.26 -2.29 -12.03
C ASP A 76 -4.26 -1.51 -11.16
N PHE A 77 -3.78 -0.66 -10.23
CA PHE A 77 -4.68 0.18 -9.43
C PHE A 77 -5.52 1.13 -10.30
N PHE A 78 -4.90 1.86 -11.24
CA PHE A 78 -5.63 2.84 -12.06
C PHE A 78 -6.50 2.19 -13.14
N ALA A 79 -6.23 0.94 -13.53
CA ALA A 79 -7.11 0.17 -14.41
C ALA A 79 -8.43 -0.22 -13.72
N ASP A 80 -8.38 -0.55 -12.42
CA ASP A 80 -9.54 -1.01 -11.64
C ASP A 80 -10.24 0.12 -10.85
N ALA A 81 -9.61 1.30 -10.79
CA ALA A 81 -10.07 2.45 -10.04
C ALA A 81 -11.34 3.08 -10.64
N THR A 82 -12.51 2.82 -10.04
CA THR A 82 -13.78 3.41 -10.49
C THR A 82 -13.78 4.94 -10.45
N CYS A 83 -13.00 5.51 -9.52
CA CYS A 83 -12.88 6.94 -9.32
C CYS A 83 -12.09 7.68 -10.41
N PHE A 84 -11.25 6.93 -11.14
CA PHE A 84 -10.33 7.47 -12.14
C PHE A 84 -10.54 6.76 -13.48
N PRO A 85 -11.78 6.73 -14.03
CA PRO A 85 -12.13 5.88 -15.17
C PRO A 85 -11.36 6.20 -16.45
N ASN A 86 -10.76 7.41 -16.54
CA ASN A 86 -9.98 7.87 -17.68
C ASN A 86 -8.56 8.28 -17.25
N ALA A 87 -7.98 7.58 -16.29
CA ALA A 87 -6.61 7.84 -15.85
C ALA A 87 -5.61 7.57 -16.98
N THR A 88 -4.69 8.52 -17.21
CA THR A 88 -3.49 8.27 -18.00
C THR A 88 -2.31 8.15 -17.05
N VAL A 89 -1.58 7.03 -17.11
CA VAL A 89 -0.43 6.76 -16.23
C VAL A 89 0.85 6.83 -17.05
N ALA A 90 1.83 7.61 -16.59
CA ALA A 90 3.15 7.70 -17.20
C ALA A 90 4.27 7.78 -16.16
N ARG A 91 5.44 7.25 -16.51
CA ARG A 91 6.66 7.42 -15.71
C ARG A 91 7.17 8.84 -15.89
N ALA A 92 7.49 9.51 -14.78
CA ALA A 92 8.22 10.76 -14.78
C ALA A 92 9.73 10.51 -14.70
N GLU A 93 10.50 11.49 -15.17
CA GLU A 93 11.94 11.55 -14.92
C GLU A 93 12.19 11.59 -13.41
N ALA A 94 13.15 10.79 -12.95
CA ALA A 94 13.48 10.70 -11.53
C ALA A 94 13.99 12.05 -11.00
N GLY A 95 13.47 12.48 -9.86
CA GLY A 95 13.89 13.72 -9.20
C GLY A 95 13.24 14.97 -9.77
N ARG A 96 12.23 14.84 -10.63
CA ARG A 96 11.44 15.99 -11.07
C ARG A 96 10.63 16.55 -9.90
N GLU A 97 10.72 17.86 -9.70
CA GLU A 97 10.06 18.57 -8.59
C GLU A 97 8.91 19.47 -9.05
N ALA A 98 8.95 19.91 -10.31
CA ALA A 98 7.96 20.81 -10.89
C ALA A 98 7.07 20.09 -11.91
N PHE A 99 5.77 20.24 -11.74
CA PHE A 99 4.75 19.61 -12.55
C PHE A 99 3.62 20.59 -12.87
N ALA A 100 2.99 20.40 -14.02
CA ALA A 100 1.84 21.18 -14.47
C ALA A 100 0.74 20.22 -14.90
N VAL A 101 -0.52 20.57 -14.59
CA VAL A 101 -1.67 19.78 -15.01
C VAL A 101 -1.79 19.87 -16.54
N PRO A 102 -1.77 18.75 -17.28
CA PRO A 102 -1.92 18.78 -18.72
C PRO A 102 -3.29 19.34 -19.13
N PRO A 103 -3.40 20.07 -20.25
CA PRO A 103 -4.67 20.56 -20.76
C PRO A 103 -5.71 19.44 -20.87
N GLY A 104 -6.92 19.72 -20.39
CA GLY A 104 -8.03 18.78 -20.42
C GLY A 104 -7.99 17.67 -19.37
N SER A 105 -7.09 17.71 -18.39
CA SER A 105 -7.15 16.87 -17.17
C SER A 105 -7.77 17.68 -16.02
N ASP A 106 -8.58 17.03 -15.19
CA ASP A 106 -9.17 17.65 -13.99
C ASP A 106 -8.14 17.76 -12.86
N VAL A 107 -7.19 16.84 -12.85
CA VAL A 107 -6.17 16.70 -11.82
C VAL A 107 -4.91 16.07 -12.39
N LEU A 108 -3.76 16.46 -11.84
CA LEU A 108 -2.53 15.69 -11.93
C LEU A 108 -2.20 15.09 -10.57
N LEU A 109 -2.00 13.77 -10.52
CA LEU A 109 -1.45 13.06 -9.38
C LEU A 109 0.01 12.73 -9.64
N VAL A 110 0.89 13.16 -8.75
CA VAL A 110 2.29 12.78 -8.75
C VAL A 110 2.51 11.79 -7.61
N LEU A 111 2.90 10.57 -7.96
CA LEU A 111 3.19 9.47 -7.03
C LEU A 111 4.70 9.26 -6.93
N THR A 112 5.29 9.44 -5.75
CA THR A 112 6.71 9.12 -5.53
C THR A 112 6.82 7.91 -4.62
N VAL A 113 7.21 6.77 -5.19
CA VAL A 113 7.42 5.53 -4.44
C VAL A 113 8.77 5.61 -3.73
N ARG A 114 8.74 5.63 -2.40
CA ARG A 114 9.95 5.63 -1.56
C ARG A 114 10.33 4.22 -1.12
N GLU A 115 9.32 3.41 -0.83
CA GLU A 115 9.49 2.04 -0.35
C GLU A 115 8.53 1.10 -1.05
N LEU A 116 9.05 -0.05 -1.46
CA LEU A 116 8.25 -1.15 -1.97
C LEU A 116 9.05 -2.44 -1.76
N GLY A 117 8.74 -3.18 -0.69
CA GLY A 117 9.57 -4.33 -0.40
C GLY A 117 9.20 -5.16 0.80
N PRO A 118 9.70 -6.41 0.83
CA PRO A 118 9.63 -7.20 2.04
C PRO A 118 10.44 -6.54 3.16
N THR A 119 9.92 -6.59 4.37
CA THR A 119 10.63 -6.22 5.60
C THR A 119 10.81 -7.44 6.48
N VAL A 120 11.93 -7.50 7.19
CA VAL A 120 12.21 -8.52 8.21
C VAL A 120 12.72 -7.80 9.45
N LYS A 121 12.03 -7.99 10.57
CA LYS A 121 12.48 -7.52 11.87
C LYS A 121 12.90 -8.70 12.72
N LEU A 122 14.09 -8.59 13.31
CA LEU A 122 14.61 -9.52 14.30
C LEU A 122 14.39 -8.89 15.67
N LEU A 123 13.33 -9.29 16.38
CA LEU A 123 13.10 -8.88 17.76
C LEU A 123 13.67 -9.94 18.71
N SER A 124 14.26 -9.48 19.81
CA SER A 124 15.12 -10.25 20.71
C SER A 124 14.38 -11.06 21.79
N SER A 125 13.07 -11.34 21.64
CA SER A 125 12.33 -12.14 22.62
C SER A 125 11.34 -13.11 21.98
N ALA A 126 11.55 -14.40 22.30
CA ALA A 126 10.70 -15.61 22.23
C ALA A 126 9.72 -15.87 21.05
N ALA A 127 9.52 -14.95 20.11
CA ALA A 127 8.60 -15.07 19.00
C ALA A 127 9.28 -14.59 17.70
N LEU A 128 9.56 -15.57 16.85
CA LEU A 128 9.39 -15.59 15.39
C LEU A 128 9.74 -14.32 14.62
N ILE A 129 10.73 -14.45 13.74
CA ILE A 129 10.97 -13.60 12.56
C ILE A 129 9.67 -12.91 12.13
N GLU A 130 9.59 -11.59 12.30
CA GLU A 130 8.44 -10.81 11.87
C GLU A 130 8.74 -10.33 10.46
N GLY A 131 8.04 -10.91 9.49
CA GLY A 131 8.17 -10.53 8.09
C GLY A 131 6.88 -9.91 7.55
N GLY A 132 6.99 -9.24 6.42
CA GLY A 132 5.87 -8.58 5.77
C GLY A 132 6.31 -7.79 4.55
N THR A 133 5.42 -6.95 4.03
CA THR A 133 5.73 -5.94 3.00
C THR A 133 5.52 -4.56 3.59
N GLU A 134 6.38 -3.62 3.22
CA GLU A 134 6.21 -2.20 3.46
C GLU A 134 6.11 -1.45 2.12
N VAL A 135 5.15 -0.52 2.06
CA VAL A 135 4.95 0.38 0.94
C VAL A 135 4.87 1.81 1.48
N ALA A 136 5.66 2.71 0.92
CA ALA A 136 5.59 4.13 1.23
C ALA A 136 5.54 4.94 -0.06
N VAL A 137 4.49 5.75 -0.21
CA VAL A 137 4.23 6.55 -1.40
C VAL A 137 3.91 7.98 -0.98
N ASP A 138 4.63 8.95 -1.54
CA ASP A 138 4.19 10.35 -1.49
C ASP A 138 3.20 10.64 -2.61
N VAL A 139 2.15 11.36 -2.25
CA VAL A 139 1.09 11.79 -3.15
C VAL A 139 1.08 13.31 -3.16
N ALA A 140 1.22 13.89 -4.35
CA ALA A 140 0.96 15.30 -4.59
C ALA A 140 -0.16 15.44 -5.62
N ARG A 141 -1.19 16.19 -5.28
CA ARG A 141 -2.31 16.53 -6.15
C ARG A 141 -2.12 17.94 -6.65
N TYR A 142 -2.33 18.14 -7.94
CA TYR A 142 -2.34 19.44 -8.59
C TYR A 142 -3.67 19.63 -9.31
N VAL A 143 -4.21 20.85 -9.24
CA VAL A 143 -5.40 21.28 -9.97
C VAL A 143 -5.04 22.34 -11.02
N PRO A 144 -5.83 22.45 -12.12
CA PRO A 144 -5.58 23.45 -13.15
C PRO A 144 -5.44 24.88 -12.60
N GLY A 145 -4.48 25.63 -13.15
CA GLY A 145 -4.22 27.01 -12.73
C GLY A 145 -3.34 27.16 -11.47
N GLY A 146 -3.01 26.07 -10.77
CA GLY A 146 -2.09 26.07 -9.63
C GLY A 146 -0.63 25.87 -10.04
N GLY A 147 0.29 26.63 -9.41
CA GLY A 147 1.74 26.46 -9.57
C GLY A 147 2.39 25.52 -8.54
N ALA A 148 1.61 25.04 -7.58
CA ALA A 148 2.02 24.17 -6.48
C ALA A 148 0.91 23.14 -6.23
N PRO A 149 1.21 22.00 -5.58
CA PRO A 149 0.19 21.02 -5.26
C PRO A 149 -0.85 21.62 -4.31
N ASP A 150 -2.14 21.43 -4.60
CA ASP A 150 -3.23 21.85 -3.71
C ASP A 150 -3.33 20.93 -2.49
N ARG A 151 -2.76 19.72 -2.61
CA ARG A 151 -2.71 18.74 -1.53
C ARG A 151 -1.48 17.86 -1.64
N GLN A 152 -0.85 17.60 -0.49
CA GLN A 152 0.29 16.69 -0.39
C GLN A 152 0.19 15.85 0.88
N PHE A 153 0.45 14.54 0.77
CA PHE A 153 0.49 13.62 1.89
C PHE A 153 1.30 12.36 1.55
N SER A 154 1.69 11.60 2.56
CA SER A 154 2.26 10.27 2.37
C SER A 154 1.27 9.18 2.73
N ILE A 155 1.32 8.05 2.02
CA ILE A 155 0.69 6.79 2.38
C ILE A 155 1.78 5.86 2.90
N HIS A 156 1.57 5.29 4.08
CA HIS A 156 2.40 4.24 4.66
C HIS A 156 1.53 3.00 4.86
N TRP A 157 1.86 1.93 4.16
CA TRP A 157 1.12 0.68 4.21
C TRP A 157 2.05 -0.47 4.60
N ARG A 158 1.58 -1.33 5.51
CA ARG A 158 2.30 -2.53 5.94
C ARG A 158 1.36 -3.71 5.98
N ASN A 159 1.84 -4.86 5.56
CA ASN A 159 1.11 -6.12 5.70
C ASN A 159 2.09 -7.25 6.03
N GLY A 160 1.92 -7.80 7.22
CA GLY A 160 2.80 -8.84 7.74
C GLY A 160 2.47 -9.20 9.19
N GLY A 161 3.38 -9.91 9.82
CA GLY A 161 3.28 -10.30 11.23
C GLY A 161 4.18 -11.49 11.55
N PRO A 162 4.07 -12.03 12.78
CA PRO A 162 4.90 -13.14 13.24
C PRO A 162 4.83 -14.34 12.29
N GLY A 163 5.98 -14.79 11.79
CA GLY A 163 6.08 -15.96 10.90
C GLY A 163 5.63 -15.74 9.46
N VAL A 164 5.27 -14.50 9.05
CA VAL A 164 4.90 -14.19 7.67
C VAL A 164 6.16 -13.99 6.82
N VAL A 165 6.27 -14.72 5.71
CA VAL A 165 7.31 -14.49 4.68
C VAL A 165 6.62 -14.10 3.39
N LYS A 166 6.79 -12.85 2.96
CA LYS A 166 6.31 -12.36 1.67
C LYS A 166 7.45 -12.27 0.67
N GLY A 167 7.20 -12.80 -0.52
CA GLY A 167 8.12 -12.72 -1.65
C GLY A 167 7.88 -11.47 -2.50
N VAL A 168 8.82 -11.17 -3.39
CA VAL A 168 8.74 -10.01 -4.31
C VAL A 168 7.56 -10.08 -5.29
N GLN A 169 6.97 -11.27 -5.47
CA GLN A 169 5.82 -11.47 -6.36
C GLN A 169 4.55 -10.75 -5.88
N SER A 170 4.41 -10.49 -4.57
CA SER A 170 3.23 -9.79 -4.05
C SER A 170 3.33 -8.26 -4.17
N LEU A 171 4.50 -7.71 -4.50
CA LEU A 171 4.76 -6.27 -4.46
C LEU A 171 3.81 -5.44 -5.35
N PRO A 172 3.46 -5.84 -6.59
CA PRO A 172 2.47 -5.09 -7.37
C PRO A 172 1.11 -5.00 -6.67
N ALA A 173 0.63 -6.12 -6.11
CA ALA A 173 -0.65 -6.17 -5.41
C ALA A 173 -0.62 -5.41 -4.09
N ASP A 174 0.49 -5.49 -3.34
CA ASP A 174 0.71 -4.75 -2.10
C ASP A 174 0.71 -3.22 -2.39
N LEU A 175 1.33 -2.76 -3.49
CA LEU A 175 1.29 -1.36 -3.90
C LEU A 175 -0.11 -0.92 -4.34
N ALA A 176 -0.80 -1.72 -5.14
CA ALA A 176 -2.17 -1.41 -5.57
C ALA A 176 -3.13 -1.31 -4.35
N ALA A 177 -2.95 -2.18 -3.35
CA ALA A 177 -3.70 -2.12 -2.10
C ALA A 177 -3.39 -0.85 -1.29
N ALA A 178 -2.13 -0.43 -1.22
CA ALA A 178 -1.74 0.82 -0.58
C ALA A 178 -2.38 2.04 -1.25
N LEU A 179 -2.36 2.11 -2.59
CA LEU A 179 -2.98 3.18 -3.36
C LEU A 179 -4.49 3.20 -3.17
N ARG A 180 -5.15 2.03 -3.17
CA ARG A 180 -6.58 1.93 -2.90
C ARG A 180 -6.94 2.49 -1.53
N ALA A 181 -6.15 2.19 -0.51
CA ALA A 181 -6.41 2.66 0.85
C ALA A 181 -6.14 4.17 1.06
N GLY A 182 -5.36 4.81 0.20
CA GLY A 182 -4.98 6.23 0.35
C GLY A 182 -5.59 7.17 -0.67
N LEU A 183 -6.06 6.67 -1.82
CA LEU A 183 -6.60 7.50 -2.91
C LEU A 183 -8.11 7.38 -3.07
N GLN A 184 -8.74 6.31 -2.57
CA GLN A 184 -10.17 6.00 -2.73
C GLN A 184 -10.84 5.65 -1.40
#